data_AF-A0A7X3NTH6-F1
#
_entry.id   AF-A0A7X3NTH6-F1
#
_cell.length_a   1.000
_cell.length_b   1.000
_cell.length_c   1.000
_cell.angle_alpha   90.00
_cell.angle_beta   90.00
_cell.angle_gamma   90.00
#
_symmetry.space_group_name_H-M   'P 1'
#
loop_
_entity.id
_entity.type
_entity.pdbx_description
1 polymer ?
#
loop_
_entity_poly.entity_id
_entity_poly.type
_entity_poly.pdbx_seq_one_letter_code
_entity_poly.pdbx_strand_id
1 'polypeptide(L)'
;IAQAKEYRQQMLQQNPNMLFFVGVPLNNYKPSNAATAFPAGADSDFWLRDRQGNIIQNANDAWLVNILNPALQDVQIERIVGFARCGIFDGALLEGFTHHGLGSAGGQFYPAVTDVPLTEEAIIEAYIRILSEVRARVPEDFLIVVNATRDKIPHYAEYINGNVMEPGWDYSYKGLAKIESTLLWSEANFREPQLNWAQGFLITSEPPESPGNRQRMRLFTTMGLTHSDGYINVHYHSASWQRWGDIAKNYWYDFWDADLGKPIGETARHCDDCEGLFVREFTNGWAVYNRSGKAQTVQLPIKATGVASGITNTQHIVPDLDGEMYLKQVPSANSVGIVTVLEIATGAPEEPESAWMPDAALRAVVRKEMGLPTHITLEKSRMQQLIHVDGNNKGIIDLTGLEFATNLRILHVGGHKNQITDLRPLANLTSLEHLYIWRKPPNTRLVALDIRPLAKLTNLWALSLAGNGITDITLLADMKKLDKLILTDNRIEDFSPLAGLTNLSILNIRNNPGTDFSPLAALTITEFYLDADVNADGFVNVLDLVVVANAFGEAEPDLNGDGVVNIQDLVIVANAF
;
A
#
# COMPACT_ATOMS: atom_id res chain seq x y z
N ILE A 1 -8.20 -29.13 -11.28
CA ILE A 1 -7.76 -28.33 -10.10
C ILE A 1 -6.41 -28.82 -9.58
N ALA A 2 -6.24 -30.09 -9.15
CA ALA A 2 -4.96 -30.58 -8.61
C ALA A 2 -3.76 -30.36 -9.57
N GLN A 3 -3.90 -30.75 -10.84
CA GLN A 3 -2.87 -30.51 -11.88
C GLN A 3 -2.53 -29.02 -12.05
N ALA A 4 -3.52 -28.13 -11.96
CA ALA A 4 -3.30 -26.69 -12.09
C ALA A 4 -2.57 -26.11 -10.86
N LYS A 5 -2.84 -26.64 -9.65
CA LYS A 5 -2.08 -26.28 -8.43
C LYS A 5 -0.64 -26.74 -8.53
N GLU A 6 -0.41 -27.96 -9.02
CA GLU A 6 0.94 -28.48 -9.26
C GLU A 6 1.69 -27.62 -10.28
N TYR A 7 1.05 -27.26 -11.39
CA TYR A 7 1.63 -26.36 -12.39
C TYR A 7 1.99 -24.99 -11.78
N ARG A 8 1.09 -24.38 -10.99
CA ARG A 8 1.38 -23.13 -10.28
C ARG A 8 2.64 -23.26 -9.41
N GLN A 9 2.77 -24.35 -8.65
CA GLN A 9 3.95 -24.58 -7.80
C GLN A 9 5.23 -24.74 -8.61
N GLN A 10 5.21 -25.46 -9.73
CA GLN A 10 6.37 -25.57 -10.64
C GLN A 10 6.80 -24.21 -11.19
N MET A 11 5.83 -23.37 -11.53
CA MET A 11 6.06 -22.03 -12.06
C MET A 11 6.64 -21.11 -10.95
N LEU A 12 6.11 -21.15 -9.73
CA LEU A 12 6.65 -20.41 -8.58
C LEU A 12 8.06 -20.85 -8.16
N GLN A 13 8.43 -22.11 -8.38
CA GLN A 13 9.82 -22.59 -8.17
C GLN A 13 10.80 -21.96 -9.17
N GLN A 14 10.34 -21.58 -10.37
CA GLN A 14 11.16 -20.89 -11.36
C GLN A 14 11.23 -19.39 -11.08
N ASN A 15 10.11 -18.79 -10.66
CA ASN A 15 10.06 -17.39 -10.27
C ASN A 15 9.07 -17.20 -9.11
N PRO A 16 9.55 -16.96 -7.87
CA PRO A 16 8.67 -16.82 -6.70
C PRO A 16 7.84 -15.54 -6.72
N ASN A 17 8.14 -14.58 -7.60
CA ASN A 17 7.44 -13.30 -7.72
C ASN A 17 6.31 -13.32 -8.76
N MET A 18 6.01 -14.49 -9.34
CA MET A 18 5.01 -14.59 -10.41
C MET A 18 3.58 -14.56 -9.86
N LEU A 19 2.76 -13.70 -10.47
CA LEU A 19 1.32 -13.62 -10.23
C LEU A 19 0.56 -14.39 -11.32
N PHE A 20 -0.51 -15.08 -10.93
CA PHE A 20 -1.36 -15.87 -11.83
C PHE A 20 -2.73 -15.21 -11.92
N PHE A 21 -3.06 -14.72 -13.10
CA PHE A 21 -4.34 -14.11 -13.39
C PHE A 21 -5.21 -15.02 -14.26
N VAL A 22 -6.52 -14.97 -14.04
CA VAL A 22 -7.52 -15.57 -14.93
C VAL A 22 -8.21 -14.48 -15.74
N GLY A 23 -8.26 -14.64 -17.06
CA GLY A 23 -9.03 -13.76 -17.94
C GLY A 23 -10.53 -14.10 -17.89
N VAL A 24 -11.37 -13.10 -17.64
CA VAL A 24 -12.83 -13.21 -17.57
C VAL A 24 -13.46 -12.23 -18.55
N PRO A 25 -13.88 -12.68 -19.74
CA PRO A 25 -14.55 -11.83 -20.71
C PRO A 25 -15.94 -11.41 -20.22
N LEU A 26 -16.23 -10.11 -20.25
CA LEU A 26 -17.53 -9.56 -19.83
C LEU A 26 -18.44 -9.15 -20.99
N ASN A 27 -17.89 -8.83 -22.16
CA ASN A 27 -18.64 -8.19 -23.24
C ASN A 27 -18.93 -9.07 -24.47
N ASN A 28 -18.13 -10.09 -24.74
CA ASN A 28 -18.32 -10.96 -25.90
C ASN A 28 -17.71 -12.35 -25.74
N TYR A 29 -18.23 -13.30 -26.52
CA TYR A 29 -17.70 -14.66 -26.62
C TYR A 29 -17.71 -15.15 -28.07
N LYS A 30 -16.65 -15.82 -28.51
CA LYS A 30 -16.68 -16.52 -29.80
C LYS A 30 -17.63 -17.72 -29.72
N PRO A 31 -18.44 -18.00 -30.77
CA PRO A 31 -19.39 -19.12 -30.77
C PRO A 31 -18.71 -20.47 -30.49
N SER A 32 -17.52 -20.67 -31.05
CA SER A 32 -16.71 -21.88 -30.83
C SER A 32 -16.28 -22.09 -29.37
N ASN A 33 -16.21 -21.01 -28.59
CA ASN A 33 -15.73 -21.00 -27.21
C ASN A 33 -16.87 -20.84 -26.21
N ALA A 34 -18.07 -20.46 -26.64
CA ALA A 34 -19.23 -20.35 -25.77
C ALA A 34 -19.46 -21.67 -25.03
N ALA A 35 -19.58 -22.78 -25.74
CA ALA A 35 -19.85 -24.09 -25.12
C ALA A 35 -18.82 -24.58 -24.07
N THR A 36 -17.58 -24.08 -24.07
CA THR A 36 -16.49 -24.54 -23.18
C THR A 36 -16.06 -23.51 -22.14
N ALA A 37 -16.22 -22.21 -22.41
CA ALA A 37 -15.83 -21.12 -21.51
C ALA A 37 -17.02 -20.42 -20.84
N PHE A 38 -18.25 -20.62 -21.33
CA PHE A 38 -19.43 -19.88 -20.92
C PHE A 38 -20.73 -20.65 -21.22
N PRO A 39 -21.41 -21.27 -20.23
CA PRO A 39 -22.41 -22.31 -20.45
C PRO A 39 -23.77 -21.77 -20.96
N ALA A 40 -23.78 -21.09 -22.10
CA ALA A 40 -24.96 -20.55 -22.75
C ALA A 40 -25.02 -21.01 -24.21
N GLY A 41 -26.10 -21.70 -24.58
CA GLY A 41 -26.40 -22.01 -25.97
C GLY A 41 -26.84 -20.77 -26.74
N ALA A 42 -26.99 -20.91 -28.06
CA ALA A 42 -27.44 -19.82 -28.95
C ALA A 42 -28.81 -19.24 -28.56
N ASP A 43 -29.67 -20.03 -27.92
CA ASP A 43 -31.02 -19.62 -27.52
C ASP A 43 -31.08 -18.86 -26.19
N SER A 44 -29.94 -18.72 -25.49
CA SER A 44 -29.88 -17.98 -24.23
C SER A 44 -30.21 -16.49 -24.43
N ASP A 45 -30.79 -15.92 -23.38
CA ASP A 45 -31.05 -14.49 -23.18
C ASP A 45 -29.81 -13.72 -22.67
N PHE A 46 -28.67 -14.41 -22.51
CA PHE A 46 -27.37 -13.80 -22.18
C PHE A 46 -26.76 -13.07 -23.36
N TRP A 47 -27.27 -13.28 -24.57
CA TRP A 47 -26.80 -12.64 -25.79
C TRP A 47 -27.60 -11.37 -26.09
N LEU A 48 -26.92 -10.31 -26.51
CA LEU A 48 -27.59 -9.14 -27.08
C LEU A 48 -28.22 -9.52 -28.41
N ARG A 49 -29.44 -9.05 -28.63
CA ARG A 49 -30.20 -9.29 -29.86
C ARG A 49 -30.66 -7.99 -30.49
N ASP A 50 -30.71 -7.98 -31.81
CA ASP A 50 -31.33 -6.89 -32.57
C ASP A 50 -32.87 -6.95 -32.45
N ARG A 51 -33.55 -5.97 -33.06
CA ARG A 51 -35.03 -5.91 -33.05
C ARG A 51 -35.69 -7.10 -33.77
N GLN A 52 -34.95 -7.81 -34.59
CA GLN A 52 -35.39 -9.00 -35.32
C GLN A 52 -35.11 -10.29 -34.53
N GLY A 53 -34.50 -10.19 -33.34
CA GLY A 53 -34.18 -11.32 -32.47
C GLY A 53 -32.87 -12.04 -32.81
N ASN A 54 -32.09 -11.53 -33.77
CA ASN A 54 -30.79 -12.11 -34.12
C ASN A 54 -29.72 -11.70 -33.12
N ILE A 55 -28.80 -12.61 -32.81
CA ILE A 55 -27.64 -12.32 -31.96
C ILE A 55 -26.76 -11.27 -32.64
N ILE A 56 -26.40 -10.24 -31.89
CA ILE A 56 -25.50 -9.19 -32.36
C ILE A 56 -24.06 -9.68 -32.22
N GLN A 57 -23.27 -9.44 -33.27
CA GLN A 57 -21.88 -9.89 -33.36
C GLN A 57 -20.94 -8.70 -33.55
N ASN A 58 -19.72 -8.83 -33.04
CA ASN A 58 -18.63 -7.89 -33.28
C ASN A 58 -17.93 -8.19 -34.62
N ALA A 59 -16.96 -7.35 -35.02
CA ALA A 59 -16.24 -7.52 -36.29
C ALA A 59 -15.40 -8.81 -36.41
N ASN A 60 -15.25 -9.57 -35.32
CA ASN A 60 -14.51 -10.83 -35.25
C ASN A 60 -15.44 -12.05 -35.06
N ASP A 61 -16.71 -11.92 -35.44
CA ASP A 61 -17.77 -12.92 -35.31
C ASP A 61 -18.05 -13.37 -33.86
N ALA A 62 -17.66 -12.58 -32.85
CA ALA A 62 -17.95 -12.86 -31.45
C ALA A 62 -19.33 -12.32 -31.05
N TRP A 63 -20.11 -13.12 -30.34
CA TRP A 63 -21.45 -12.78 -29.87
C TRP A 63 -21.37 -11.83 -28.69
N LEU A 64 -22.13 -10.74 -28.76
CA LEU A 64 -22.15 -9.73 -27.71
C LEU A 64 -23.03 -10.17 -26.54
N VAL A 65 -22.56 -9.84 -25.35
CA VAL A 65 -23.17 -10.24 -24.07
C VAL A 65 -24.13 -9.17 -23.58
N ASN A 66 -25.31 -9.58 -23.13
CA ASN A 66 -26.30 -8.72 -22.48
C ASN A 66 -25.97 -8.56 -20.99
N ILE A 67 -25.02 -7.69 -20.67
CA ILE A 67 -24.52 -7.50 -19.30
C ILE A 67 -25.60 -7.05 -18.29
N LEU A 68 -26.74 -6.54 -18.76
CA LEU A 68 -27.88 -6.17 -17.91
C LEU A 68 -28.70 -7.37 -17.42
N ASN A 69 -28.49 -8.56 -17.99
CA ASN A 69 -29.20 -9.76 -17.59
C ASN A 69 -28.77 -10.18 -16.16
N PRO A 70 -29.67 -10.20 -15.15
CA PRO A 70 -29.29 -10.52 -13.78
C PRO A 70 -28.74 -11.95 -13.61
N ALA A 71 -29.32 -12.93 -14.32
CA ALA A 71 -28.87 -14.32 -14.25
C ALA A 71 -27.45 -14.48 -14.82
N LEU A 72 -27.11 -13.69 -15.85
CA LEU A 72 -25.75 -13.63 -16.34
C LEU A 72 -24.80 -13.01 -15.31
N GLN A 73 -25.18 -11.89 -14.71
CA GLN A 73 -24.36 -11.23 -13.69
C GLN A 73 -24.05 -12.21 -12.55
N ASP A 74 -25.04 -13.00 -12.10
CA ASP A 74 -24.86 -14.06 -11.10
C ASP A 74 -23.83 -15.10 -11.54
N VAL A 75 -23.91 -15.56 -12.80
CA VAL A 75 -22.94 -16.51 -13.37
C VAL A 75 -21.53 -15.92 -13.35
N GLN A 76 -21.36 -14.65 -13.70
CA GLN A 76 -20.04 -14.00 -13.68
C GLN A 76 -19.50 -13.83 -12.26
N ILE A 77 -20.36 -13.44 -11.31
CA ILE A 77 -20.01 -13.31 -9.89
C ILE A 77 -19.54 -14.66 -9.34
N GLU A 78 -20.33 -15.72 -9.51
CA GLU A 78 -19.97 -17.07 -9.03
C GLU A 78 -18.69 -17.60 -9.67
N ARG A 79 -18.48 -17.28 -10.95
CA ARG A 79 -17.28 -17.69 -11.67
C ARG A 79 -16.03 -17.02 -11.10
N ILE A 80 -16.05 -15.70 -10.89
CA ILE A 80 -14.91 -14.96 -10.32
C ILE A 80 -14.65 -15.41 -8.87
N VAL A 81 -15.70 -15.53 -8.06
CA VAL A 81 -15.60 -16.03 -6.68
C VAL A 81 -15.07 -17.46 -6.65
N GLY A 82 -15.48 -18.31 -7.59
CA GLY A 82 -14.96 -19.67 -7.77
C GLY A 82 -13.46 -19.68 -8.08
N PHE A 83 -12.98 -18.78 -8.94
CA PHE A 83 -11.55 -18.64 -9.23
C PHE A 83 -10.74 -18.18 -8.01
N ALA A 84 -11.25 -17.24 -7.21
CA ALA A 84 -10.61 -16.84 -5.96
C ALA A 84 -10.51 -18.03 -4.99
N ARG A 85 -11.60 -18.77 -4.79
CA ARG A 85 -11.68 -19.90 -3.85
C ARG A 85 -10.84 -21.11 -4.25
N CYS A 86 -10.51 -21.26 -5.53
CA CYS A 86 -9.77 -22.44 -5.98
C CYS A 86 -8.29 -22.42 -5.56
N GLY A 87 -7.74 -21.26 -5.18
CA GLY A 87 -6.37 -21.08 -4.72
C GLY A 87 -5.30 -21.27 -5.81
N ILE A 88 -5.67 -21.06 -7.08
CA ILE A 88 -4.76 -21.14 -8.24
C ILE A 88 -4.42 -19.74 -8.76
N PHE A 89 -5.30 -18.76 -8.57
CA PHE A 89 -5.14 -17.42 -9.14
C PHE A 89 -5.00 -16.40 -8.02
N ASP A 90 -4.11 -15.43 -8.23
CA ASP A 90 -3.93 -14.25 -7.37
C ASP A 90 -4.94 -13.15 -7.71
N GLY A 91 -5.51 -13.21 -8.92
CA GLY A 91 -6.49 -12.25 -9.36
C GLY A 91 -7.27 -12.63 -10.60
N ALA A 92 -8.26 -11.81 -10.92
CA ALA A 92 -9.05 -11.87 -12.15
C ALA A 92 -8.82 -10.62 -12.98
N LEU A 93 -8.57 -10.84 -14.28
CA LEU A 93 -8.53 -9.80 -15.29
C LEU A 93 -9.87 -9.78 -16.02
N LEU A 94 -10.65 -8.71 -15.80
CA LEU A 94 -11.95 -8.53 -16.41
C LEU A 94 -11.77 -7.90 -17.79
N GLU A 95 -11.84 -8.75 -18.81
CA GLU A 95 -11.60 -8.39 -20.19
C GLU A 95 -12.85 -7.81 -20.83
N GLY A 96 -12.64 -6.83 -21.72
CA GLY A 96 -13.73 -6.21 -22.43
C GLY A 96 -14.61 -5.30 -21.56
N PHE A 97 -14.01 -4.65 -20.57
CA PHE A 97 -14.68 -3.77 -19.64
C PHE A 97 -15.02 -2.42 -20.32
N THR A 98 -16.18 -2.34 -20.97
CA THR A 98 -16.61 -1.16 -21.72
C THR A 98 -17.61 -0.31 -20.93
N HIS A 99 -17.17 0.75 -20.28
CA HIS A 99 -18.06 1.58 -19.45
C HIS A 99 -18.84 2.67 -20.20
N HIS A 100 -18.39 3.12 -21.38
CA HIS A 100 -19.02 4.22 -22.13
C HIS A 100 -20.11 3.75 -23.12
N GLY A 101 -20.53 2.48 -23.04
CA GLY A 101 -21.40 1.84 -24.03
C GLY A 101 -20.66 1.17 -25.20
N LEU A 102 -21.34 0.28 -25.91
CA LEU A 102 -20.76 -0.47 -27.03
C LEU A 102 -20.38 0.43 -28.22
N GLY A 103 -21.04 1.58 -28.38
CA GLY A 103 -20.82 2.52 -29.50
C GLY A 103 -19.59 3.43 -29.35
N SER A 104 -19.01 3.56 -28.15
CA SER A 104 -17.89 4.44 -27.82
C SER A 104 -16.56 3.68 -27.61
N ALA A 105 -16.60 2.35 -27.59
CA ALA A 105 -15.46 1.44 -27.49
C ALA A 105 -14.60 1.41 -28.78
N GLY A 106 -14.18 2.59 -29.25
CA GLY A 106 -13.13 2.75 -30.25
C GLY A 106 -13.44 2.12 -31.60
N GLY A 107 -14.62 2.36 -32.18
CA GLY A 107 -14.89 2.44 -33.64
C GLY A 107 -14.46 1.32 -34.59
N GLN A 108 -13.81 0.24 -34.15
CA GLN A 108 -13.29 -0.82 -35.03
C GLN A 108 -13.87 -2.21 -34.73
N PHE A 109 -14.28 -2.49 -33.48
CA PHE A 109 -14.71 -3.84 -33.10
C PHE A 109 -16.22 -3.98 -32.90
N TYR A 110 -16.91 -2.91 -32.49
CA TYR A 110 -18.34 -2.95 -32.24
C TYR A 110 -19.08 -2.23 -33.37
N PRO A 111 -20.05 -2.88 -34.05
CA PRO A 111 -20.90 -2.18 -34.99
C PRO A 111 -21.60 -1.02 -34.28
N ALA A 112 -21.90 0.06 -35.00
CA ALA A 112 -22.75 1.13 -34.47
C ALA A 112 -24.15 0.59 -34.22
N VAL A 113 -24.38 0.04 -33.03
CA VAL A 113 -25.67 -0.54 -32.68
C VAL A 113 -26.57 0.55 -32.10
N THR A 114 -27.26 1.27 -32.96
CA THR A 114 -28.15 2.38 -32.58
C THR A 114 -29.46 1.91 -31.95
N ASP A 115 -29.76 0.61 -32.02
CA ASP A 115 -31.05 0.04 -31.65
C ASP A 115 -31.00 -0.91 -30.43
N VAL A 116 -29.88 -0.93 -29.68
CA VAL A 116 -29.75 -1.75 -28.45
C VAL A 116 -29.93 -0.88 -27.20
N PRO A 117 -30.76 -1.31 -26.23
CA PRO A 117 -31.11 -0.53 -25.04
C PRO A 117 -30.03 -0.57 -23.96
N LEU A 118 -28.76 -0.37 -24.31
CA LEU A 118 -27.66 -0.30 -23.35
C LEU A 118 -27.27 1.17 -23.15
N THR A 119 -27.83 1.79 -22.11
CA THR A 119 -27.38 3.12 -21.67
C THR A 119 -26.06 2.98 -20.89
N GLU A 120 -25.24 4.04 -20.90
CA GLU A 120 -24.01 4.11 -20.11
C GLU A 120 -24.28 3.87 -18.61
N GLU A 121 -25.32 4.51 -18.08
CA GLU A 121 -25.76 4.36 -16.69
C GLU A 121 -26.10 2.90 -16.33
N ALA A 122 -26.89 2.22 -17.17
CA ALA A 122 -27.26 0.83 -16.91
C ALA A 122 -26.05 -0.13 -16.94
N ILE A 123 -25.07 0.15 -17.82
CA ILE A 123 -23.82 -0.61 -17.86
C ILE A 123 -23.00 -0.39 -16.60
N ILE A 124 -22.88 0.87 -16.15
CA ILE A 124 -22.18 1.22 -14.92
C ILE A 124 -22.80 0.47 -13.74
N GLU A 125 -24.13 0.51 -13.60
CA GLU A 125 -24.86 -0.20 -12.54
C GLU A 125 -24.62 -1.71 -12.59
N ALA A 126 -24.66 -2.32 -13.78
CA ALA A 126 -24.40 -3.75 -13.94
C ALA A 126 -22.97 -4.14 -13.52
N TYR A 127 -21.96 -3.35 -13.87
CA TYR A 127 -20.59 -3.61 -13.44
C TYR A 127 -20.37 -3.35 -11.96
N ILE A 128 -20.96 -2.29 -11.38
CA ILE A 128 -20.91 -2.04 -9.93
C ILE A 128 -21.50 -3.24 -9.19
N ARG A 129 -22.64 -3.79 -9.64
CA ARG A 129 -23.22 -4.98 -9.02
C ARG A 129 -22.24 -6.16 -9.04
N ILE A 130 -21.69 -6.50 -10.21
CA ILE A 130 -20.73 -7.61 -10.33
C ILE A 130 -19.53 -7.39 -9.41
N LEU A 131 -18.93 -6.20 -9.47
CA LEU A 131 -17.71 -5.88 -8.74
C LEU A 131 -17.91 -5.84 -7.22
N SER A 132 -18.98 -5.20 -6.75
CA SER A 132 -19.31 -5.10 -5.32
C SER A 132 -19.62 -6.47 -4.72
N GLU A 133 -20.41 -7.29 -5.40
CA GLU A 133 -20.74 -8.64 -4.92
C GLU A 133 -19.52 -9.58 -4.94
N VAL A 134 -18.68 -9.51 -5.99
CA VAL A 134 -17.41 -10.25 -6.01
C VAL A 134 -16.53 -9.80 -4.85
N ARG A 135 -16.33 -8.49 -4.68
CA ARG A 135 -15.44 -7.94 -3.65
C ARG A 135 -15.86 -8.35 -2.25
N ALA A 136 -17.16 -8.39 -1.96
CA ALA A 136 -17.69 -8.85 -0.67
C ALA A 136 -17.44 -10.35 -0.38
N ARG A 137 -17.02 -11.13 -1.37
CA ARG A 137 -16.97 -12.60 -1.31
C ARG A 137 -15.59 -13.21 -1.62
N VAL A 138 -14.61 -12.38 -1.96
CA VAL A 138 -13.22 -12.79 -2.22
C VAL A 138 -12.29 -12.22 -1.14
N PRO A 139 -11.13 -12.85 -0.89
CA PRO A 139 -10.10 -12.30 0.00
C PRO A 139 -9.67 -10.88 -0.39
N GLU A 140 -9.22 -10.08 0.59
CA GLU A 140 -8.72 -8.71 0.35
C GLU A 140 -7.50 -8.68 -0.58
N ASP A 141 -6.66 -9.71 -0.53
CA ASP A 141 -5.48 -9.87 -1.38
C ASP A 141 -5.79 -10.44 -2.78
N PHE A 142 -7.04 -10.79 -3.08
CA PHE A 142 -7.44 -11.18 -4.43
C PHE A 142 -7.58 -9.95 -5.34
N LEU A 143 -6.72 -9.89 -6.36
CA LEU A 143 -6.61 -8.74 -7.26
C LEU A 143 -7.75 -8.75 -8.29
N ILE A 144 -8.50 -7.66 -8.37
CA ILE A 144 -9.46 -7.43 -9.45
C ILE A 144 -8.91 -6.34 -10.36
N VAL A 145 -8.50 -6.73 -11.56
CA VAL A 145 -7.95 -5.82 -12.58
C VAL A 145 -8.94 -5.75 -13.74
N VAL A 146 -9.21 -4.57 -14.26
CA VAL A 146 -10.13 -4.37 -15.39
C VAL A 146 -9.38 -3.87 -16.61
N ASN A 147 -9.80 -4.25 -17.81
CA ASN A 147 -9.29 -3.64 -19.04
C ASN A 147 -10.21 -2.49 -19.47
N ALA A 148 -9.97 -1.29 -18.91
CA ALA A 148 -10.68 -0.07 -19.26
C ALA A 148 -9.87 0.82 -20.21
N THR A 149 -8.85 0.26 -20.88
CA THR A 149 -7.95 1.00 -21.77
C THR A 149 -7.34 2.21 -21.05
N ARG A 150 -7.27 3.37 -21.72
CA ARG A 150 -6.66 4.60 -21.20
C ARG A 150 -7.63 5.49 -20.42
N ASP A 151 -8.80 5.01 -20.00
CA ASP A 151 -9.82 5.82 -19.32
C ASP A 151 -9.78 5.76 -17.79
N LYS A 152 -10.17 6.88 -17.17
CA LYS A 152 -10.39 6.98 -15.73
C LYS A 152 -11.79 6.47 -15.43
N ILE A 153 -11.90 5.67 -14.38
CA ILE A 153 -13.10 4.86 -14.13
C ILE A 153 -13.60 5.00 -12.68
N PRO A 154 -13.96 6.23 -12.25
CA PRO A 154 -14.20 6.55 -10.84
C PRO A 154 -15.30 5.71 -10.18
N HIS A 155 -16.32 5.32 -10.93
CA HIS A 155 -17.46 4.54 -10.44
C HIS A 155 -17.08 3.16 -9.88
N TYR A 156 -15.92 2.62 -10.27
CA TYR A 156 -15.50 1.26 -9.89
C TYR A 156 -14.29 1.24 -8.96
N ALA A 157 -13.69 2.41 -8.68
CA ALA A 157 -12.39 2.53 -8.04
C ALA A 157 -12.30 1.82 -6.67
N GLU A 158 -13.39 1.85 -5.90
CA GLU A 158 -13.46 1.23 -4.58
C GLU A 158 -13.47 -0.31 -4.60
N TYR A 159 -13.67 -0.94 -5.76
CA TYR A 159 -13.79 -2.40 -5.91
C TYR A 159 -12.60 -3.05 -6.61
N ILE A 160 -11.78 -2.27 -7.31
CA ILE A 160 -10.73 -2.77 -8.20
C ILE A 160 -9.34 -2.37 -7.70
N ASN A 161 -8.34 -3.18 -8.07
CA ASN A 161 -6.94 -3.00 -7.71
C ASN A 161 -6.13 -2.39 -8.86
N GLY A 162 -6.65 -2.42 -10.10
CA GLY A 162 -5.85 -2.04 -11.25
C GLY A 162 -6.62 -1.89 -12.55
N ASN A 163 -6.02 -1.16 -13.48
CA ASN A 163 -6.49 -1.00 -14.84
C ASN A 163 -5.42 -1.45 -15.85
N VAL A 164 -5.83 -2.20 -16.88
CA VAL A 164 -5.03 -2.48 -18.07
C VAL A 164 -5.22 -1.37 -19.08
N MET A 165 -4.14 -0.63 -19.31
CA MET A 165 -4.08 0.50 -20.20
C MET A 165 -3.52 0.09 -21.55
N GLU A 166 -4.40 0.12 -22.55
CA GLU A 166 -4.03 -0.07 -23.95
C GLU A 166 -3.93 1.31 -24.62
N PRO A 167 -2.74 1.75 -25.07
CA PRO A 167 -2.55 2.97 -25.86
C PRO A 167 -3.22 2.87 -27.25
N GLY A 168 -3.53 1.66 -27.70
CA GLY A 168 -3.91 1.38 -29.07
C GLY A 168 -2.81 1.84 -30.03
N TRP A 169 -3.18 2.65 -31.03
CA TRP A 169 -2.27 3.21 -32.04
C TRP A 169 -1.75 4.62 -31.71
N ASP A 170 -2.17 5.21 -30.59
CA ASP A 170 -1.98 6.64 -30.33
C ASP A 170 -0.80 6.90 -29.37
N TYR A 171 0.40 6.84 -29.95
CA TYR A 171 1.66 7.18 -29.30
C TYR A 171 2.01 8.68 -29.41
N SER A 172 1.02 9.53 -29.74
CA SER A 172 1.21 10.98 -29.75
C SER A 172 1.38 11.51 -28.32
N TYR A 173 1.90 12.73 -28.17
CA TYR A 173 1.95 13.40 -26.86
C TYR A 173 0.60 13.39 -26.14
N LYS A 174 -0.50 13.57 -26.89
CA LYS A 174 -1.85 13.55 -26.32
C LYS A 174 -2.24 12.16 -25.83
N GLY A 175 -1.91 11.11 -26.59
CA GLY A 175 -2.16 9.74 -26.22
C GLY A 175 -1.38 9.32 -24.97
N LEU A 176 -0.09 9.64 -24.92
CA LEU A 176 0.79 9.37 -23.77
C LEU A 176 0.34 10.14 -22.52
N ALA A 177 0.07 11.45 -22.63
CA ALA A 177 -0.41 12.25 -21.51
C ALA A 177 -1.75 11.74 -20.95
N LYS A 178 -2.63 11.17 -21.79
CA LYS A 178 -3.88 10.54 -21.35
C LYS A 178 -3.60 9.27 -20.53
N ILE A 179 -2.65 8.42 -20.95
CA ILE A 179 -2.26 7.21 -20.21
C ILE A 179 -1.62 7.58 -18.89
N GLU A 180 -0.68 8.52 -18.87
CA GLU A 180 -0.05 9.02 -17.64
C GLU A 180 -1.08 9.58 -16.66
N SER A 181 -2.00 10.41 -17.14
CA SER A 181 -3.05 10.98 -16.32
C SER A 181 -3.96 9.91 -15.72
N THR A 182 -4.24 8.86 -16.49
CA THR A 182 -5.02 7.71 -16.02
C THR A 182 -4.23 6.85 -15.05
N LEU A 183 -2.93 6.66 -15.26
CA LEU A 183 -2.04 5.92 -14.36
C LEU A 183 -1.95 6.60 -13.00
N LEU A 184 -1.61 7.88 -12.96
CA LEU A 184 -1.56 8.64 -11.71
C LEU A 184 -2.90 8.66 -10.98
N TRP A 185 -3.99 8.78 -11.73
CA TRP A 185 -5.32 8.71 -11.15
C TRP A 185 -5.61 7.32 -10.59
N SER A 186 -5.23 6.25 -11.29
CA SER A 186 -5.43 4.88 -10.84
C SER A 186 -4.65 4.60 -9.55
N GLU A 187 -3.39 5.03 -9.47
CA GLU A 187 -2.54 4.92 -8.27
C GLU A 187 -3.12 5.68 -7.07
N ALA A 188 -3.81 6.79 -7.30
CA ALA A 188 -4.39 7.59 -6.22
C ALA A 188 -5.77 7.09 -5.75
N ASN A 189 -6.46 6.25 -6.54
CA ASN A 189 -7.89 5.97 -6.33
C ASN A 189 -8.25 4.48 -6.20
N PHE A 190 -7.42 3.56 -6.70
CA PHE A 190 -7.71 2.13 -6.62
C PHE A 190 -7.31 1.52 -5.28
N ARG A 191 -7.89 0.35 -4.97
CA ARG A 191 -7.59 -0.38 -3.73
C ARG A 191 -6.16 -0.90 -3.72
N GLU A 192 -5.56 -0.87 -2.54
CA GLU A 192 -4.34 -1.64 -2.27
C GLU A 192 -4.65 -3.13 -2.07
N PRO A 193 -3.73 -4.04 -2.45
CA PRO A 193 -2.52 -3.77 -3.23
C PRO A 193 -2.87 -3.37 -4.68
N GLN A 194 -2.19 -2.36 -5.21
CA GLN A 194 -2.43 -1.87 -6.57
C GLN A 194 -1.65 -2.63 -7.64
N LEU A 195 -2.27 -2.79 -8.81
CA LEU A 195 -1.62 -3.42 -9.97
C LEU A 195 -2.11 -2.86 -11.32
N ASN A 196 -1.50 -1.76 -11.76
CA ASN A 196 -1.80 -1.10 -13.03
C ASN A 196 -0.95 -1.64 -14.17
N TRP A 197 -1.52 -1.92 -15.33
CA TRP A 197 -0.78 -2.51 -16.44
C TRP A 197 -0.77 -1.53 -17.60
N ALA A 198 0.34 -1.38 -18.31
CA ALA A 198 0.28 -0.92 -19.69
C ALA A 198 0.70 -2.01 -20.64
N GLN A 199 -0.16 -2.18 -21.63
CA GLN A 199 0.08 -3.09 -22.72
C GLN A 199 0.60 -2.28 -23.91
N GLY A 200 1.84 -2.51 -24.33
CA GLY A 200 2.36 -2.05 -25.60
C GLY A 200 1.64 -2.78 -26.74
N PHE A 201 0.45 -2.31 -27.09
CA PHE A 201 -0.42 -2.90 -28.10
C PHE A 201 -0.11 -2.32 -29.47
N LEU A 202 -0.01 -3.18 -30.50
CA LEU A 202 0.06 -2.75 -31.91
C LEU A 202 1.23 -1.81 -32.26
N ILE A 203 2.40 -2.07 -31.69
CA ILE A 203 3.50 -1.10 -31.73
C ILE A 203 3.92 -0.73 -33.17
N THR A 204 4.01 -1.69 -34.10
CA THR A 204 4.21 -1.45 -35.55
C THR A 204 4.07 -2.75 -36.36
N SER A 205 4.25 -2.69 -37.69
CA SER A 205 4.55 -3.83 -38.56
C SER A 205 6.01 -4.31 -38.49
N GLU A 206 6.85 -3.69 -37.65
CA GLU A 206 8.26 -4.00 -37.47
C GLU A 206 8.47 -5.12 -36.44
N PRO A 207 9.61 -5.84 -36.48
CA PRO A 207 9.96 -6.84 -35.47
C PRO A 207 10.06 -6.23 -34.05
N PRO A 208 9.80 -7.01 -32.97
CA PRO A 208 9.93 -6.53 -31.58
C PRO A 208 11.26 -5.83 -31.27
N GLU A 209 12.36 -6.32 -31.85
CA GLU A 209 13.72 -5.79 -31.66
C GLU A 209 14.09 -4.59 -32.53
N SER A 210 13.16 -4.07 -33.36
CA SER A 210 13.46 -2.88 -34.15
C SER A 210 13.83 -1.71 -33.23
N PRO A 211 14.75 -0.82 -33.64
CA PRO A 211 15.11 0.35 -32.83
C PRO A 211 13.89 1.17 -32.38
N GLY A 212 12.85 1.27 -33.22
CA GLY A 212 11.60 1.96 -32.89
C GLY A 212 10.76 1.25 -31.84
N ASN A 213 10.61 -0.07 -31.88
CA ASN A 213 9.91 -0.83 -30.83
C ASN A 213 10.74 -0.84 -29.53
N ARG A 214 12.06 -1.00 -29.66
CA ARG A 214 13.13 -0.56 -28.75
C ARG A 214 12.75 0.63 -27.86
N GLN A 215 12.70 1.76 -28.55
CA GLN A 215 12.44 3.09 -28.01
C GLN A 215 11.07 3.18 -27.35
N ARG A 216 10.01 2.73 -28.03
CA ARG A 216 8.65 2.78 -27.47
C ARG A 216 8.52 1.96 -26.19
N MET A 217 9.13 0.77 -26.14
CA MET A 217 9.06 -0.04 -24.93
C MET A 217 9.89 0.53 -23.79
N ARG A 218 11.03 1.19 -24.04
CA ARG A 218 11.71 2.00 -23.01
C ARG A 218 10.85 3.15 -22.52
N LEU A 219 10.18 3.85 -23.43
CA LEU A 219 9.26 4.94 -23.11
C LEU A 219 8.14 4.48 -22.16
N PHE A 220 7.45 3.39 -22.48
CA PHE A 220 6.41 2.82 -21.61
C PHE A 220 6.97 2.31 -20.27
N THR A 221 8.13 1.65 -20.33
CA THR A 221 8.78 1.12 -19.13
C THR A 221 9.09 2.23 -18.14
N THR A 222 9.74 3.29 -18.62
CA THR A 222 10.13 4.42 -17.78
C THR A 222 8.94 5.29 -17.39
N MET A 223 7.90 5.41 -18.21
CA MET A 223 6.62 6.03 -17.81
C MET A 223 6.03 5.30 -16.61
N GLY A 224 5.91 3.98 -16.68
CA GLY A 224 5.46 3.14 -15.56
C GLY A 224 6.30 3.32 -14.30
N LEU A 225 7.61 3.13 -14.42
CA LEU A 225 8.56 3.27 -13.31
C LEU A 225 8.51 4.66 -12.66
N THR A 226 8.33 5.72 -13.46
CA THR A 226 8.26 7.08 -12.93
C THR A 226 6.91 7.45 -12.33
N HIS A 227 5.81 6.76 -12.69
CA HIS A 227 4.45 7.18 -12.34
C HIS A 227 3.68 6.22 -11.43
N SER A 228 4.19 5.02 -11.16
CA SER A 228 3.45 3.98 -10.44
C SER A 228 4.35 3.08 -9.60
N ASP A 229 3.82 2.62 -8.46
CA ASP A 229 4.44 1.62 -7.59
C ASP A 229 3.94 0.20 -7.84
N GLY A 230 2.78 0.07 -8.47
CA GLY A 230 2.14 -1.20 -8.85
C GLY A 230 2.12 -1.46 -10.35
N TYR A 231 3.14 -1.08 -11.12
CA TYR A 231 3.07 -1.14 -12.59
C TYR A 231 3.57 -2.45 -13.22
N ILE A 232 2.83 -2.98 -14.19
CA ILE A 232 3.27 -4.05 -15.08
C ILE A 232 3.36 -3.54 -16.52
N ASN A 233 4.48 -3.84 -17.18
CA ASN A 233 4.61 -3.69 -18.63
C ASN A 233 4.34 -5.03 -19.32
N VAL A 234 3.43 -5.00 -20.30
CA VAL A 234 3.18 -6.15 -21.17
C VAL A 234 3.42 -5.72 -22.61
N HIS A 235 4.06 -6.55 -23.42
CA HIS A 235 4.20 -6.30 -24.85
C HIS A 235 3.36 -7.31 -25.65
N TYR A 236 2.43 -6.80 -26.49
CA TYR A 236 1.51 -7.64 -27.24
C TYR A 236 1.40 -7.21 -28.72
N HIS A 237 1.92 -8.04 -29.63
CA HIS A 237 1.80 -7.83 -31.07
C HIS A 237 0.54 -8.52 -31.64
N SER A 238 -0.53 -7.75 -31.84
CA SER A 238 -1.78 -8.32 -32.37
C SER A 238 -1.94 -8.24 -33.91
N ALA A 239 -1.10 -7.52 -34.65
CA ALA A 239 -1.28 -7.31 -36.10
C ALA A 239 -0.48 -8.25 -37.02
N SER A 240 0.33 -9.17 -36.50
CA SER A 240 1.21 -9.99 -37.34
C SER A 240 1.48 -11.39 -36.80
N TRP A 241 0.48 -12.02 -36.17
CA TRP A 241 0.52 -13.42 -35.69
C TRP A 241 1.09 -14.41 -36.72
N GLN A 242 0.92 -14.12 -38.01
CA GLN A 242 1.41 -14.95 -39.12
C GLN A 242 2.80 -14.57 -39.63
N ARG A 243 3.31 -13.36 -39.34
CA ARG A 243 4.53 -12.82 -39.96
C ARG A 243 5.81 -13.15 -39.18
N TRP A 244 5.71 -13.32 -37.86
CA TRP A 244 6.87 -13.51 -36.97
C TRP A 244 6.77 -14.74 -36.03
N GLY A 245 5.71 -15.55 -36.14
CA GLY A 245 5.51 -16.76 -35.34
C GLY A 245 5.23 -16.51 -33.85
N ASP A 246 5.38 -17.54 -33.00
CA ASP A 246 5.11 -17.49 -31.55
C ASP A 246 5.99 -16.49 -30.76
N ILE A 247 7.09 -16.01 -31.36
CA ILE A 247 8.02 -15.01 -30.80
C ILE A 247 7.32 -13.67 -30.50
N ALA A 248 6.19 -13.40 -31.17
CA ALA A 248 5.46 -12.13 -31.06
C ALA A 248 4.45 -12.06 -29.90
N LYS A 249 4.20 -13.16 -29.17
CA LYS A 249 3.11 -13.21 -28.18
C LYS A 249 3.45 -12.52 -26.85
N ASN A 250 4.68 -12.65 -26.37
CA ASN A 250 5.21 -11.99 -25.16
C ASN A 250 6.73 -11.85 -25.31
N TYR A 251 7.19 -10.70 -25.80
CA TYR A 251 8.63 -10.48 -26.02
C TYR A 251 9.26 -9.82 -24.78
N TRP A 252 10.37 -10.39 -24.29
CA TRP A 252 11.13 -9.86 -23.16
C TRP A 252 12.27 -8.96 -23.65
N TYR A 253 12.26 -7.69 -23.24
CA TYR A 253 13.35 -6.76 -23.56
C TYR A 253 14.47 -6.87 -22.53
N ASP A 254 15.72 -6.95 -23.01
CA ASP A 254 16.91 -7.09 -22.15
C ASP A 254 17.05 -6.02 -21.07
N PHE A 255 16.62 -4.78 -21.35
CA PHE A 255 16.67 -3.70 -20.37
C PHE A 255 15.73 -3.93 -19.17
N TRP A 256 14.75 -4.83 -19.25
CA TRP A 256 13.95 -5.24 -18.10
C TRP A 256 14.70 -6.09 -17.08
N ASP A 257 15.88 -6.62 -17.43
CA ASP A 257 16.76 -7.31 -16.48
C ASP A 257 17.50 -6.33 -15.55
N ALA A 258 17.38 -5.01 -15.80
CA ALA A 258 18.01 -4.00 -14.97
C ALA A 258 17.37 -3.92 -13.57
N ASP A 259 18.15 -4.25 -12.55
CA ASP A 259 17.73 -4.16 -11.15
C ASP A 259 17.90 -2.73 -10.62
N LEU A 260 16.89 -1.89 -10.86
CA LEU A 260 16.79 -0.58 -10.22
C LEU A 260 16.54 -0.69 -8.70
N GLY A 261 16.11 -1.84 -8.20
CA GLY A 261 15.69 -2.07 -6.82
C GLY A 261 14.36 -1.37 -6.50
N LYS A 262 14.20 -0.90 -5.26
CA LYS A 262 12.92 -0.30 -4.81
C LYS A 262 12.85 1.19 -5.16
N PRO A 263 11.68 1.73 -5.50
CA PRO A 263 11.52 3.17 -5.66
C PRO A 263 11.78 3.88 -4.34
N ILE A 264 12.50 5.02 -4.38
CA ILE A 264 12.75 5.90 -3.23
C ILE A 264 12.41 7.36 -3.51
N GLY A 265 12.30 7.75 -4.79
CA GLY A 265 11.76 9.04 -5.21
C GLY A 265 10.24 9.02 -5.37
N GLU A 266 9.63 10.19 -5.27
CA GLU A 266 8.19 10.39 -5.53
C GLU A 266 7.81 10.01 -6.97
N THR A 267 6.58 9.55 -7.15
CA THR A 267 5.99 9.36 -8.48
C THR A 267 5.78 10.71 -9.16
N ALA A 268 5.96 10.73 -10.49
CA ALA A 268 5.73 11.87 -11.36
C ALA A 268 6.40 13.18 -10.92
N ARG A 269 7.63 13.10 -10.38
CA ARG A 269 8.41 14.31 -10.06
C ARG A 269 8.61 15.15 -11.32
N HIS A 270 7.91 16.27 -11.37
CA HIS A 270 8.13 17.31 -12.37
C HIS A 270 9.48 17.98 -12.09
N CYS A 271 10.32 18.12 -13.12
CA CYS A 271 11.40 19.09 -13.05
C CYS A 271 10.81 20.50 -13.18
N ASP A 272 11.28 21.42 -12.33
CA ASP A 272 10.71 22.76 -12.16
C ASP A 272 10.71 23.61 -13.45
N ASP A 273 11.47 23.21 -14.48
CA ASP A 273 11.62 23.92 -15.76
C ASP A 273 11.35 23.08 -17.03
N CYS A 274 10.81 21.86 -16.91
CA CYS A 274 10.57 20.99 -18.07
C CYS A 274 9.29 20.14 -17.97
N GLU A 275 8.18 20.69 -18.48
CA GLU A 275 6.94 19.92 -18.68
C GLU A 275 7.22 18.68 -19.54
N GLY A 276 6.81 17.50 -19.05
CA GLY A 276 6.97 16.24 -19.78
C GLY A 276 8.31 15.51 -19.56
N LEU A 277 9.18 15.97 -18.66
CA LEU A 277 10.33 15.19 -18.20
C LEU A 277 10.12 14.76 -16.75
N PHE A 278 10.30 13.46 -16.50
CA PHE A 278 10.08 12.84 -15.20
C PHE A 278 11.29 12.01 -14.83
N VAL A 279 11.74 12.16 -13.59
CA VAL A 279 12.89 11.43 -13.04
C VAL A 279 12.49 10.84 -11.70
N ARG A 280 12.60 9.52 -11.59
CA ARG A 280 12.34 8.83 -10.33
C ARG A 280 13.57 8.07 -9.89
N GLU A 281 13.93 8.26 -8.64
CA GLU A 281 15.04 7.55 -8.02
C GLU A 281 14.58 6.21 -7.45
N PHE A 282 15.44 5.21 -7.62
CA PHE A 282 15.35 3.88 -7.05
C PHE A 282 16.62 3.58 -6.24
N THR A 283 16.58 2.54 -5.42
CA THR A 283 17.71 2.19 -4.53
C THR A 283 19.01 2.01 -5.31
N ASN A 284 18.96 1.37 -6.48
CA ASN A 284 20.13 1.06 -7.31
C ASN A 284 20.26 1.95 -8.55
N GLY A 285 19.38 2.94 -8.75
CA GLY A 285 19.38 3.68 -10.00
C GLY A 285 18.34 4.79 -10.13
N TRP A 286 18.09 5.21 -11.36
CA TRP A 286 17.04 6.15 -11.73
C TRP A 286 16.30 5.65 -12.96
N ALA A 287 15.00 5.94 -13.05
CA ALA A 287 14.25 5.89 -14.30
C ALA A 287 14.00 7.32 -14.78
N VAL A 288 14.19 7.55 -16.07
CA VAL A 288 13.91 8.84 -16.72
C VAL A 288 12.97 8.62 -17.88
N TYR A 289 11.87 9.36 -17.87
CA TYR A 289 10.86 9.36 -18.91
C TYR A 289 10.75 10.77 -19.53
N ASN A 290 10.90 10.87 -20.85
CA ASN A 290 10.89 12.16 -21.55
C ASN A 290 9.89 12.20 -22.72
N ARG A 291 8.90 13.06 -22.59
CA ARG A 291 7.93 13.46 -23.63
C ARG A 291 7.78 14.98 -23.73
N SER A 292 8.86 15.72 -23.44
CA SER A 292 8.84 17.18 -23.31
C SER A 292 8.83 17.95 -24.64
N GLY A 293 8.84 17.25 -25.79
CA GLY A 293 8.89 17.89 -27.11
C GLY A 293 10.31 18.11 -27.63
N LYS A 294 11.34 17.76 -26.84
CA LYS A 294 12.76 17.89 -27.18
C LYS A 294 13.63 16.95 -26.35
N ALA A 295 14.85 16.72 -26.81
CA ALA A 295 15.85 16.02 -25.99
C ALA A 295 16.15 16.82 -24.72
N GLN A 296 16.29 16.12 -23.60
CA GLN A 296 16.54 16.71 -22.29
C GLN A 296 17.90 16.28 -21.75
N THR A 297 18.57 17.19 -21.06
CA THR A 297 19.80 16.88 -20.34
C THR A 297 19.46 16.63 -18.88
N VAL A 298 19.72 15.42 -18.39
CA VAL A 298 19.50 15.02 -17.00
C VAL A 298 20.83 15.02 -16.27
N GLN A 299 20.87 15.75 -15.17
CA GLN A 299 22.00 15.78 -14.25
C GLN A 299 21.67 14.87 -13.06
N LEU A 300 22.35 13.73 -12.98
CA LEU A 300 22.28 12.80 -11.84
C LEU A 300 23.32 13.19 -10.79
N PRO A 301 23.06 12.90 -9.50
CA PRO A 301 23.93 13.32 -8.39
C PRO A 301 25.26 12.56 -8.36
N ILE A 302 25.31 11.35 -8.93
CA ILE A 302 26.52 10.53 -9.04
C ILE A 302 26.60 9.92 -10.44
N LYS A 303 27.77 9.35 -10.77
CA LYS A 303 27.93 8.62 -12.04
C LYS A 303 26.98 7.42 -12.06
N ALA A 304 26.24 7.31 -13.15
CA ALA A 304 25.38 6.18 -13.42
C ALA A 304 25.60 5.69 -14.85
N THR A 305 25.39 4.41 -15.08
CA THR A 305 25.46 3.80 -16.41
C THR A 305 24.05 3.66 -16.96
N GLY A 306 23.78 4.26 -18.12
CA GLY A 306 22.52 4.05 -18.83
C GLY A 306 22.40 2.59 -19.28
N VAL A 307 21.27 1.95 -18.99
CA VAL A 307 21.02 0.53 -19.27
C VAL A 307 21.00 0.29 -20.78
N ALA A 308 20.30 1.13 -21.55
CA ALA A 308 20.23 0.98 -23.00
C ALA A 308 21.43 1.62 -23.71
N SER A 309 21.89 2.77 -23.23
CA SER A 309 22.99 3.52 -23.86
C SER A 309 24.38 2.99 -23.53
N GLY A 310 24.56 2.31 -22.40
CA GLY A 310 25.87 1.88 -21.88
C GLY A 310 26.79 3.03 -21.44
N ILE A 311 26.30 4.27 -21.46
CA ILE A 311 27.11 5.47 -21.17
C ILE A 311 27.16 5.70 -19.67
N THR A 312 28.36 5.76 -19.11
CA THR A 312 28.59 6.16 -17.72
C THR A 312 28.91 7.64 -17.63
N ASN A 313 28.06 8.43 -16.99
CA ASN A 313 28.30 9.84 -16.74
C ASN A 313 27.47 10.32 -15.53
N THR A 314 27.63 11.57 -15.12
CA THR A 314 26.67 12.27 -14.25
C THR A 314 25.65 13.05 -15.07
N GLN A 315 26.03 13.47 -16.28
CA GLN A 315 25.16 14.20 -17.20
C GLN A 315 24.79 13.30 -18.38
N HIS A 316 23.49 13.14 -18.62
CA HIS A 316 22.96 12.28 -19.66
C HIS A 316 21.98 13.02 -20.56
N ILE A 317 21.89 12.60 -21.82
CA ILE A 317 20.91 13.13 -22.77
C ILE A 317 19.86 12.06 -22.99
N VAL A 318 18.60 12.39 -22.74
CA VAL A 318 17.45 11.53 -23.05
C VAL A 318 16.70 12.15 -24.23
N PRO A 319 16.60 11.46 -25.38
CA PRO A 319 15.82 11.93 -26.52
C PRO A 319 14.36 12.19 -26.14
N ASP A 320 13.66 12.96 -26.96
CA ASP A 320 12.21 13.11 -26.82
C ASP A 320 11.49 11.83 -27.24
N LEU A 321 10.30 11.59 -26.66
CA LEU A 321 9.53 10.36 -26.82
C LEU A 321 10.40 9.10 -26.60
N ASP A 322 11.29 9.17 -25.60
CA ASP A 322 12.08 8.04 -25.14
C ASP A 322 12.20 8.03 -23.61
N GLY A 323 12.83 7.00 -23.07
CA GLY A 323 13.28 6.96 -21.70
C GLY A 323 14.55 6.14 -21.53
N GLU A 324 15.14 6.24 -20.35
CA GLU A 324 16.33 5.48 -19.99
C GLU A 324 16.30 5.11 -18.51
N MET A 325 16.91 3.98 -18.18
CA MET A 325 17.19 3.58 -16.81
C MET A 325 18.69 3.74 -16.56
N TYR A 326 19.07 4.20 -15.38
CA TYR A 326 20.46 4.47 -15.03
C TYR A 326 20.83 3.71 -13.76
N LEU A 327 21.81 2.81 -13.83
CA LEU A 327 22.31 2.08 -12.67
C LEU A 327 23.43 2.84 -11.98
N LYS A 328 23.32 3.01 -10.66
CA LYS A 328 24.34 3.64 -9.81
C LYS A 328 25.65 2.89 -9.94
N GLN A 329 26.76 3.61 -10.16
CA GLN A 329 28.07 3.01 -10.03
C GLN A 329 28.43 2.90 -8.54
N VAL A 330 28.13 1.75 -7.94
CA VAL A 330 28.73 1.38 -6.66
C VAL A 330 30.20 1.03 -6.93
N PRO A 331 31.18 1.54 -6.17
CA PRO A 331 32.57 1.15 -6.34
C PRO A 331 32.68 -0.38 -6.19
N SER A 332 33.13 -1.05 -7.25
CA SER A 332 33.42 -2.48 -7.18
C SER A 332 34.56 -2.68 -6.18
N ALA A 333 34.40 -3.66 -5.28
CA ALA A 333 35.45 -4.05 -4.33
C ALA A 333 36.67 -4.71 -5.00
N ASN A 334 36.80 -4.67 -6.33
CA ASN A 334 37.84 -5.36 -7.10
C ASN A 334 38.28 -4.55 -8.33
N SER A 335 39.11 -3.54 -8.12
CA SER A 335 40.15 -3.14 -9.08
C SER A 335 41.21 -2.29 -8.40
N VAL A 336 42.29 -2.96 -7.99
CA VAL A 336 43.57 -2.33 -7.61
C VAL A 336 44.18 -1.74 -8.89
N GLY A 337 44.47 -0.43 -8.89
CA GLY A 337 45.11 0.24 -10.03
C GLY A 337 45.37 1.74 -9.87
N ILE A 338 46.32 2.10 -9.01
CA ILE A 338 47.33 3.19 -9.12
C ILE A 338 46.89 4.56 -9.73
N VAL A 339 46.87 5.57 -8.82
CA VAL A 339 47.32 7.00 -8.95
C VAL A 339 46.41 7.93 -9.80
N THR A 340 45.93 9.10 -9.36
CA THR A 340 46.62 10.25 -8.73
C THR A 340 45.72 11.00 -7.74
N VAL A 341 46.33 11.54 -6.68
CA VAL A 341 45.75 12.52 -5.75
C VAL A 341 45.60 13.87 -6.48
N LEU A 342 44.42 14.49 -6.40
CA LEU A 342 44.20 15.93 -6.53
C LEU A 342 42.96 16.32 -5.70
N GLU A 343 43.22 16.67 -4.45
CA GLU A 343 42.65 17.81 -3.70
C GLU A 343 42.03 18.88 -4.63
N ILE A 344 40.89 19.58 -4.43
CA ILE A 344 40.17 20.23 -3.29
C ILE A 344 38.75 20.53 -3.88
N ALA A 345 37.60 20.58 -3.18
CA ALA A 345 37.21 21.67 -2.28
C ALA A 345 35.93 21.36 -1.50
N THR A 346 36.02 21.72 -0.23
CA THR A 346 35.07 21.55 0.87
C THR A 346 33.77 22.33 0.65
N GLY A 347 32.67 21.61 0.41
CA GLY A 347 31.39 22.03 0.99
C GLY A 347 31.51 21.97 2.51
N ALA A 348 30.86 22.92 3.21
CA ALA A 348 30.87 22.94 4.68
C ALA A 348 30.58 21.53 5.23
N PRO A 349 31.27 21.07 6.28
CA PRO A 349 31.07 19.73 6.80
C PRO A 349 29.58 19.58 7.13
N GLU A 350 28.91 18.65 6.46
CA GLU A 350 27.57 18.24 6.86
C GLU A 350 27.62 17.87 8.33
N GLU A 351 26.67 18.42 9.09
CA GLU A 351 26.57 18.21 10.52
C GLU A 351 26.56 16.69 10.80
N PRO A 352 27.48 16.16 11.63
CA PRO A 352 27.57 14.72 11.86
C PRO A 352 26.24 14.20 12.43
N GLU A 353 25.85 12.97 12.08
CA GLU A 353 24.59 12.38 12.54
C GLU A 353 24.37 12.48 14.05
N SER A 354 25.45 12.37 14.81
CA SER A 354 25.44 12.47 16.27
C SER A 354 25.09 13.85 16.82
N ALA A 355 25.15 14.91 16.01
CA ALA A 355 24.81 16.26 16.44
C ALA A 355 23.30 16.53 16.34
N TRP A 356 22.60 15.97 15.34
CA TRP A 356 21.15 16.16 15.18
C TRP A 356 20.29 14.94 15.56
N MET A 357 20.87 13.75 15.66
CA MET A 357 20.26 12.54 16.22
C MET A 357 21.27 11.87 17.16
N PRO A 358 21.45 12.33 18.40
CA PRO A 358 22.56 11.92 19.28
C PRO A 358 22.51 10.47 19.76
N ASP A 359 21.33 9.87 19.85
CA ASP A 359 21.14 8.49 20.31
C ASP A 359 21.58 7.47 19.24
N ALA A 360 22.61 6.68 19.57
CA ALA A 360 23.15 5.68 18.65
C ALA A 360 22.19 4.50 18.40
N ALA A 361 21.38 4.11 19.41
CA ALA A 361 20.41 3.05 19.27
C ALA A 361 19.25 3.51 18.37
N LEU A 362 18.77 4.74 18.55
CA LEU A 362 17.78 5.35 17.68
C LEU A 362 18.30 5.46 16.25
N ARG A 363 19.53 5.95 16.04
CA ARG A 363 20.16 5.97 14.70
C ARG A 363 20.17 4.59 14.07
N ALA A 364 20.56 3.56 14.81
CA ALA A 364 20.60 2.18 14.31
C ALA A 364 19.21 1.65 13.94
N VAL A 365 18.18 1.97 14.74
CA VAL A 365 16.79 1.61 14.45
C VAL A 365 16.31 2.33 13.20
N VAL A 366 16.47 3.65 13.13
CA VAL A 366 16.08 4.46 11.97
C VAL A 366 16.76 3.96 10.70
N ARG A 367 18.07 3.69 10.75
CA ARG A 367 18.81 3.11 9.63
C ARG A 367 18.22 1.78 9.19
N LYS A 368 17.85 0.91 10.13
CA LYS A 368 17.24 -0.39 9.82
C LYS A 368 15.87 -0.22 9.15
N GLU A 369 15.01 0.64 9.68
CA GLU A 369 13.67 0.91 9.10
C GLU A 369 13.77 1.47 7.68
N MET A 370 14.82 2.26 7.42
CA MET A 370 15.09 2.83 6.10
C MET A 370 15.92 1.91 5.19
N GLY A 371 16.33 0.73 5.66
CA GLY A 371 17.21 -0.19 4.93
C GLY A 371 18.60 0.39 4.61
N LEU A 372 19.10 1.34 5.41
CA LEU A 372 20.37 2.03 5.19
C LEU A 372 21.56 1.25 5.77
N PRO A 373 22.57 0.87 4.94
CA PRO A 373 23.82 0.30 5.43
C PRO A 373 24.61 1.24 6.34
N THR A 374 25.46 0.69 7.22
CA THR A 374 26.24 1.46 8.22
C THR A 374 27.22 2.48 7.63
N HIS A 375 27.61 2.34 6.37
CA HIS A 375 28.54 3.24 5.68
C HIS A 375 27.84 4.39 4.94
N ILE A 376 26.51 4.37 4.83
CA ILE A 376 25.73 5.45 4.23
C ILE A 376 25.38 6.46 5.30
N THR A 377 25.63 7.75 5.07
CA THR A 377 25.23 8.81 6.00
C THR A 377 23.70 8.85 6.11
N LEU A 378 23.18 8.84 7.33
CA LEU A 378 21.79 9.16 7.61
C LEU A 378 21.63 10.68 7.48
N GLU A 379 20.89 11.13 6.48
CA GLU A 379 20.63 12.56 6.24
C GLU A 379 19.33 13.00 6.93
N LYS A 380 19.35 14.20 7.52
CA LYS A 380 18.20 14.80 8.22
C LYS A 380 16.94 14.91 7.35
N SER A 381 17.12 15.22 6.07
CA SER A 381 16.04 15.32 5.06
C SER A 381 15.31 13.99 4.85
N ARG A 382 16.00 12.85 4.97
CA ARG A 382 15.40 11.53 4.73
C ARG A 382 14.41 11.13 5.82
N MET A 383 14.47 11.76 7.00
CA MET A 383 13.58 11.45 8.12
C MET A 383 12.10 11.52 7.73
N GLN A 384 11.73 12.37 6.75
CA GLN A 384 10.36 12.48 6.23
C GLN A 384 9.86 11.21 5.51
N GLN A 385 10.73 10.26 5.18
CA GLN A 385 10.35 8.96 4.57
C GLN A 385 9.93 7.92 5.61
N LEU A 386 10.22 8.16 6.90
CA LEU A 386 9.86 7.23 7.96
C LEU A 386 8.35 7.25 8.18
N ILE A 387 7.69 6.12 7.91
CA ILE A 387 6.27 5.88 8.21
C ILE A 387 6.12 5.05 9.50
N HIS A 388 7.08 4.16 9.74
CA HIS A 388 7.09 3.22 10.85
C HIS A 388 8.47 3.19 11.53
N VAL A 389 8.48 3.13 12.87
CA VAL A 389 9.69 2.91 13.66
C VAL A 389 9.39 1.91 14.79
N ASP A 390 10.04 0.74 14.75
CA ASP A 390 10.07 -0.22 15.87
C ASP A 390 11.43 -0.24 16.57
N GLY A 391 11.53 0.59 17.60
CA GLY A 391 12.64 0.71 18.52
C GLY A 391 12.44 -0.05 19.84
N ASN A 392 11.52 -1.01 19.92
CA ASN A 392 11.24 -1.69 21.19
C ASN A 392 12.48 -2.42 21.74
N ASN A 393 12.78 -2.19 23.01
CA ASN A 393 13.91 -2.81 23.72
C ASN A 393 15.27 -2.63 23.02
N LYS A 394 15.52 -1.51 22.33
CA LYS A 394 16.77 -1.27 21.58
C LYS A 394 17.83 -0.51 22.36
N GLY A 395 17.52 -0.04 23.56
CA GLY A 395 18.45 0.77 24.36
C GLY A 395 18.32 2.27 24.07
N ILE A 396 17.18 2.71 23.54
CA ILE A 396 16.92 4.12 23.20
C ILE A 396 16.70 4.91 24.48
N ILE A 397 17.41 6.02 24.62
CA ILE A 397 17.33 6.94 25.77
C ILE A 397 16.89 8.35 25.35
N ASP A 398 17.17 8.74 24.10
CA ASP A 398 16.87 10.06 23.55
C ASP A 398 16.19 9.94 22.18
N LEU A 399 15.11 10.69 21.99
CA LEU A 399 14.28 10.71 20.78
C LEU A 399 14.63 11.86 19.82
N THR A 400 15.59 12.73 20.17
CA THR A 400 16.04 13.82 19.30
C THR A 400 16.46 13.29 17.92
N GLY A 401 15.96 13.94 16.88
CA GLY A 401 16.04 13.53 15.49
C GLY A 401 14.69 13.06 14.93
N LEU A 402 13.78 12.52 15.77
CA LEU A 402 12.45 12.11 15.31
C LEU A 402 11.54 13.30 14.94
N GLU A 403 11.82 14.51 15.42
CA GLU A 403 11.06 15.71 15.05
C GLU A 403 11.07 16.00 13.54
N PHE A 404 12.03 15.43 12.80
CA PHE A 404 12.13 15.55 11.34
C PHE A 404 11.31 14.48 10.58
N ALA A 405 10.79 13.46 11.27
CA ALA A 405 9.98 12.40 10.70
C ALA A 405 8.50 12.77 10.63
N THR A 406 8.17 13.86 9.94
CA THR A 406 6.81 14.45 9.95
C THR A 406 5.71 13.57 9.36
N ASN A 407 6.07 12.54 8.59
CA ASN A 407 5.15 11.55 8.02
C ASN A 407 5.04 10.25 8.86
N LEU A 408 5.67 10.21 10.03
CA LEU A 408 5.65 9.03 10.91
C LEU A 408 4.22 8.77 11.39
N ARG A 409 3.72 7.56 11.13
CA ARG A 409 2.37 7.09 11.52
C ARG A 409 2.43 6.13 12.71
N ILE A 410 3.47 5.30 12.78
CA ILE A 410 3.62 4.26 13.80
C ILE A 410 4.97 4.41 14.50
N LEU A 411 4.95 4.58 15.82
CA LEU A 411 6.15 4.65 16.65
C LEU A 411 6.03 3.73 17.86
N HIS A 412 6.83 2.67 17.88
CA HIS A 412 6.94 1.77 19.03
C HIS A 412 8.35 1.86 19.62
N VAL A 413 8.46 2.43 20.81
CA VAL A 413 9.74 2.62 21.51
C VAL A 413 9.65 2.22 22.98
N GLY A 414 8.75 1.30 23.29
CA GLY A 414 8.61 0.73 24.62
C GLY A 414 9.68 -0.32 24.95
N GLY A 415 9.73 -0.73 26.20
CA GLY A 415 10.56 -1.84 26.65
C GLY A 415 11.52 -1.52 27.78
N HIS A 416 11.95 -2.57 28.48
CA HIS A 416 12.78 -2.48 29.67
C HIS A 416 14.21 -1.97 29.41
N LYS A 417 14.67 -2.01 28.14
CA LYS A 417 15.99 -1.47 27.77
C LYS A 417 15.94 0.01 27.38
N ASN A 418 14.77 0.54 27.05
CA ASN A 418 14.65 1.95 26.68
C ASN A 418 14.46 2.80 27.95
N GLN A 419 15.08 3.98 27.99
CA GLN A 419 15.04 4.90 29.13
C GLN A 419 14.64 6.31 28.69
N ILE A 420 13.63 6.37 27.83
CA ILE A 420 13.10 7.63 27.29
C ILE A 420 12.44 8.44 28.42
N THR A 421 12.87 9.68 28.56
CA THR A 421 12.35 10.62 29.57
C THR A 421 11.82 11.92 28.97
N ASP A 422 12.13 12.19 27.70
CA ASP A 422 11.73 13.40 27.00
C ASP A 422 10.95 13.05 25.73
N LEU A 423 9.71 13.55 25.65
CA LEU A 423 8.81 13.36 24.50
C LEU A 423 8.71 14.59 23.60
N ARG A 424 9.44 15.68 23.88
CA ARG A 424 9.41 16.90 23.05
C ARG A 424 9.70 16.67 21.56
N PRO A 425 10.60 15.74 21.16
CA PRO A 425 10.80 15.42 19.74
C PRO A 425 9.54 14.96 19.00
N LEU A 426 8.54 14.45 19.74
CA LEU A 426 7.28 13.96 19.15
C LEU A 426 6.22 15.06 18.98
N ALA A 427 6.43 16.25 19.56
CA ALA A 427 5.35 17.22 19.80
C ALA A 427 4.62 17.72 18.55
N ASN A 428 5.26 17.66 17.38
CA ASN A 428 4.69 18.11 16.11
C ASN A 428 4.49 16.97 15.10
N LEU A 429 4.62 15.71 15.50
CA LEU A 429 4.41 14.55 14.62
C LEU A 429 2.92 14.22 14.49
N THR A 430 2.13 15.18 14.02
CA THR A 430 0.65 15.13 14.03
C THR A 430 0.07 14.05 13.12
N SER A 431 0.89 13.41 12.28
CA SER A 431 0.54 12.25 11.46
C SER A 431 0.54 10.93 12.24
N LEU A 432 1.01 10.92 13.50
CA LEU A 432 1.02 9.72 14.34
C LEU A 432 -0.39 9.19 14.60
N GLU A 433 -0.54 7.90 14.37
CA GLU A 433 -1.76 7.11 14.53
C GLU A 433 -1.61 6.07 15.64
N HIS A 434 -0.40 5.52 15.77
CA HIS A 434 -0.07 4.47 16.73
C HIS A 434 1.21 4.82 17.50
N LEU A 435 1.09 5.05 18.80
CA LEU A 435 2.21 5.41 19.68
C LEU A 435 2.28 4.50 20.90
N TYR A 436 3.29 3.63 20.96
CA TYR A 436 3.54 2.75 22.09
C TYR A 436 4.86 3.13 22.79
N ILE A 437 4.73 3.71 23.98
CA ILE A 437 5.84 4.05 24.88
C ILE A 437 5.52 3.43 26.23
N TRP A 438 5.87 2.16 26.43
CA TRP A 438 5.70 1.49 27.71
C TRP A 438 7.04 1.24 28.39
N ARG A 439 7.07 1.29 29.72
CA ARG A 439 8.23 0.96 30.55
C ARG A 439 7.85 -0.20 31.46
N LYS A 440 8.85 -0.99 31.87
CA LYS A 440 8.66 -1.91 33.00
C LYS A 440 9.16 -1.18 34.26
N PRO A 441 8.37 -1.08 35.34
CA PRO A 441 8.83 -0.41 36.54
C PRO A 441 10.10 -1.10 37.10
N PRO A 442 11.26 -0.43 37.22
CA PRO A 442 12.34 -0.95 38.05
C PRO A 442 11.93 -0.91 39.53
N ASN A 443 12.57 -1.73 40.37
CA ASN A 443 12.40 -1.78 41.83
C ASN A 443 12.86 -0.49 42.56
N THR A 444 12.90 0.64 41.86
CA THR A 444 13.39 1.95 42.29
C THR A 444 12.43 3.04 41.85
N ARG A 445 12.34 4.13 42.62
CA ARG A 445 11.41 5.25 42.41
C ARG A 445 11.49 5.84 41.00
N LEU A 446 10.52 5.53 40.14
CA LEU A 446 10.36 6.17 38.83
C LEU A 446 9.97 7.64 38.95
N VAL A 447 10.61 8.47 38.12
CA VAL A 447 10.13 9.82 37.78
C VAL A 447 9.02 9.66 36.74
N ALA A 448 7.89 10.32 36.98
CA ALA A 448 6.74 10.34 36.07
C ALA A 448 7.14 10.91 34.69
N LEU A 449 6.70 10.26 33.62
CA LEU A 449 6.92 10.76 32.26
C LEU A 449 5.99 11.94 31.98
N ASP A 450 6.55 13.06 31.52
CA ASP A 450 5.76 14.21 31.09
C ASP A 450 5.15 13.95 29.70
N ILE A 451 3.83 13.81 29.64
CA ILE A 451 3.09 13.51 28.42
C ILE A 451 2.54 14.77 27.71
N ARG A 452 2.74 15.98 28.25
CA ARG A 452 2.28 17.24 27.63
C ARG A 452 2.71 17.42 26.16
N PRO A 453 3.90 16.98 25.71
CA PRO A 453 4.27 17.02 24.30
C PRO A 453 3.28 16.31 23.36
N LEU A 454 2.51 15.34 23.85
CA LEU A 454 1.56 14.55 23.05
C LEU A 454 0.24 15.29 22.75
N ALA A 455 0.00 16.47 23.34
CA ALA A 455 -1.29 17.16 23.28
C ALA A 455 -1.79 17.46 21.85
N LYS A 456 -0.90 17.62 20.86
CA LYS A 456 -1.26 17.87 19.46
C LYS A 456 -1.50 16.61 18.63
N LEU A 457 -1.24 15.42 19.18
CA LEU A 457 -1.31 14.15 18.45
C LEU A 457 -2.73 13.60 18.42
N THR A 458 -3.69 14.42 17.99
CA THR A 458 -5.13 14.10 18.00
C THR A 458 -5.54 13.08 16.94
N ASN A 459 -4.61 12.65 16.07
CA ASN A 459 -4.80 11.58 15.09
C ASN A 459 -4.54 10.17 15.65
N LEU A 460 -4.05 10.06 16.89
CA LEU A 460 -3.84 8.77 17.53
C LEU A 460 -5.17 8.02 17.68
N TRP A 461 -5.19 6.78 17.18
CA TRP A 461 -6.26 5.82 17.45
C TRP A 461 -5.78 4.70 18.39
N ALA A 462 -4.47 4.45 18.48
CA ALA A 462 -3.86 3.51 19.42
C ALA A 462 -2.73 4.15 20.25
N LEU A 463 -2.90 4.20 21.57
CA LEU A 463 -1.93 4.76 22.51
C LEU A 463 -1.64 3.79 23.66
N SER A 464 -0.35 3.53 23.93
CA SER A 464 0.09 2.82 25.12
C SER A 464 1.14 3.64 25.85
N LEU A 465 0.85 3.93 27.10
CA LEU A 465 1.71 4.66 28.03
C LEU A 465 1.94 3.87 29.33
N ALA A 466 1.91 2.53 29.25
CA ALA A 466 2.01 1.68 30.42
C ALA A 466 3.34 1.84 31.18
N GLY A 467 3.33 1.78 32.51
CA GLY A 467 4.55 1.75 33.32
C GLY A 467 5.30 3.07 33.45
N ASN A 468 4.69 4.20 33.07
CA ASN A 468 5.38 5.51 32.99
C ASN A 468 5.24 6.39 34.25
N GLY A 469 4.57 5.90 35.29
CA GLY A 469 4.32 6.66 36.52
C GLY A 469 3.51 7.93 36.31
N ILE A 470 2.67 7.96 35.27
CA ILE A 470 1.79 9.08 34.93
C ILE A 470 0.75 9.28 36.03
N THR A 471 0.43 10.53 36.35
CA THR A 471 -0.57 10.92 37.35
C THR A 471 -1.69 11.76 36.74
N ASP A 472 -1.35 12.66 35.82
CA ASP A 472 -2.28 13.55 35.13
C ASP A 472 -2.45 13.13 33.66
N ILE A 473 -3.68 12.78 33.29
CA ILE A 473 -4.09 12.41 31.93
C ILE A 473 -5.06 13.41 31.30
N THR A 474 -5.15 14.63 31.84
CA THR A 474 -6.11 15.66 31.39
C THR A 474 -6.04 15.90 29.87
N LEU A 475 -4.84 15.86 29.28
CA LEU A 475 -4.64 16.06 27.85
C LEU A 475 -5.30 14.99 26.96
N LEU A 476 -5.59 13.80 27.50
CA LEU A 476 -6.24 12.74 26.74
C LEU A 476 -7.69 13.06 26.40
N ALA A 477 -8.32 14.03 27.09
CA ALA A 477 -9.70 14.43 26.86
C ALA A 477 -9.98 14.84 25.41
N ASP A 478 -8.98 15.39 24.71
CA ASP A 478 -9.10 15.87 23.33
C ASP A 478 -8.74 14.80 22.27
N MET A 479 -8.25 13.62 22.68
CA MET A 479 -7.85 12.54 21.76
C MET A 479 -9.05 11.68 21.31
N LYS A 480 -10.06 12.32 20.71
CA LYS A 480 -11.36 11.71 20.37
C LYS A 480 -11.32 10.54 19.37
N LYS A 481 -10.19 10.34 18.69
CA LYS A 481 -9.98 9.22 17.75
C LYS A 481 -9.45 7.96 18.41
N LEU A 482 -9.11 8.00 19.70
CA LEU A 482 -8.63 6.82 20.42
C LEU A 482 -9.70 5.72 20.41
N ASP A 483 -9.30 4.59 19.85
CA ASP A 483 -10.00 3.31 19.87
C ASP A 483 -9.34 2.36 20.89
N LYS A 484 -8.01 2.43 21.03
CA LYS A 484 -7.24 1.63 21.98
C LYS A 484 -6.36 2.48 22.89
N LEU A 485 -6.55 2.33 24.21
CA LEU A 485 -5.78 3.04 25.24
C LEU A 485 -5.29 2.09 26.33
N ILE A 486 -3.97 2.01 26.51
CA ILE A 486 -3.33 1.21 27.55
C ILE A 486 -2.56 2.14 28.50
N LEU A 487 -3.01 2.18 29.76
CA LEU A 487 -2.47 3.01 30.84
C LEU A 487 -2.02 2.17 32.05
N THR A 488 -1.84 0.86 31.87
CA THR A 488 -1.44 -0.07 32.93
C THR A 488 -0.19 0.37 33.70
N ASP A 489 -0.06 0.05 34.99
CA ASP A 489 1.14 0.32 35.79
C ASP A 489 1.50 1.82 35.87
N ASN A 490 0.51 2.69 36.07
CA ASN A 490 0.75 4.12 36.29
C ASN A 490 0.31 4.53 37.71
N ARG A 491 0.16 5.84 37.96
CA ARG A 491 -0.27 6.41 39.25
C ARG A 491 -1.46 7.34 39.04
N ILE A 492 -2.35 6.97 38.14
CA ILE A 492 -3.51 7.78 37.75
C ILE A 492 -4.61 7.56 38.78
N GLU A 493 -5.10 8.64 39.36
CA GLU A 493 -6.21 8.62 40.33
C GLU A 493 -7.53 9.10 39.73
N ASP A 494 -7.47 10.04 38.76
CA ASP A 494 -8.64 10.64 38.12
C ASP A 494 -8.76 10.18 36.66
N PHE A 495 -9.82 9.41 36.38
CA PHE A 495 -10.15 8.94 35.03
C PHE A 495 -11.23 9.77 34.32
N SER A 496 -11.71 10.86 34.93
CA SER A 496 -12.71 11.75 34.33
C SER A 496 -12.33 12.32 32.94
N PRO A 497 -11.05 12.55 32.60
CA PRO A 497 -10.68 12.99 31.24
C PRO A 497 -11.08 12.00 30.13
N LEU A 498 -11.28 10.72 30.46
CA LEU A 498 -11.62 9.69 29.48
C LEU A 498 -13.12 9.64 29.16
N ALA A 499 -13.98 10.27 29.97
CA ALA A 499 -15.44 10.16 29.87
C ALA A 499 -16.01 10.55 28.49
N GLY A 500 -15.32 11.43 27.76
CA GLY A 500 -15.73 11.90 26.44
C GLY A 500 -15.06 11.17 25.26
N LEU A 501 -14.37 10.05 25.47
CA LEU A 501 -13.70 9.28 24.41
C LEU A 501 -14.60 8.16 23.87
N THR A 502 -15.71 8.55 23.24
CA THR A 502 -16.78 7.61 22.84
C THR A 502 -16.40 6.59 21.77
N ASN A 503 -15.26 6.76 21.09
CA ASN A 503 -14.73 5.78 20.12
C ASN A 503 -13.86 4.71 20.78
N LEU A 504 -13.55 4.83 22.07
CA LEU A 504 -12.67 3.92 22.77
C LEU A 504 -13.36 2.56 22.89
N SER A 505 -12.74 1.52 22.32
CA SER A 505 -13.23 0.14 22.34
C SER A 505 -12.36 -0.77 23.20
N ILE A 506 -11.08 -0.42 23.40
CA ILE A 506 -10.14 -1.17 24.23
C ILE A 506 -9.53 -0.22 25.26
N LEU A 507 -9.76 -0.49 26.54
CA LEU A 507 -9.21 0.26 27.66
C LEU A 507 -8.59 -0.67 28.70
N ASN A 508 -7.32 -0.44 29.03
CA ASN A 508 -6.63 -1.15 30.09
C ASN A 508 -6.00 -0.15 31.07
N ILE A 509 -6.52 -0.10 32.28
CA ILE A 509 -6.10 0.84 33.35
C ILE A 509 -5.59 0.12 34.60
N ARG A 510 -5.27 -1.16 34.47
CA ARG A 510 -4.70 -2.01 35.52
C ARG A 510 -3.51 -1.38 36.25
N ASN A 511 -3.26 -1.77 37.48
CA ASN A 511 -2.24 -1.27 38.39
C ASN A 511 -2.17 0.27 38.42
N ASN A 512 -3.33 0.90 38.65
CA ASN A 512 -3.44 2.33 38.96
C ASN A 512 -4.25 2.51 40.25
N PRO A 513 -3.91 3.51 41.10
CA PRO A 513 -4.55 3.74 42.39
C PRO A 513 -5.96 4.35 42.31
N GLY A 514 -6.49 4.63 41.13
CA GLY A 514 -7.79 5.26 40.98
C GLY A 514 -8.92 4.42 41.57
N THR A 515 -9.86 5.09 42.24
CA THR A 515 -10.94 4.44 43.02
C THR A 515 -12.34 4.81 42.54
N ASP A 516 -12.47 5.81 41.66
CA ASP A 516 -13.74 6.24 41.06
C ASP A 516 -13.73 6.05 39.53
N PHE A 517 -14.42 4.99 39.09
CA PHE A 517 -14.59 4.66 37.68
C PHE A 517 -15.93 5.12 37.11
N SER A 518 -16.76 5.82 37.91
CA SER A 518 -18.06 6.33 37.44
C SER A 518 -17.99 7.21 36.18
N PRO A 519 -16.92 7.98 35.92
CA PRO A 519 -16.83 8.74 34.66
C PRO A 519 -16.74 7.86 33.41
N LEU A 520 -16.37 6.58 33.54
CA LEU A 520 -16.24 5.64 32.43
C LEU A 520 -17.56 4.98 32.04
N ALA A 521 -18.62 5.14 32.84
CA ALA A 521 -19.91 4.46 32.66
C ALA A 521 -20.61 4.75 31.31
N ALA A 522 -20.24 5.86 30.65
CA ALA A 522 -20.79 6.23 29.34
C ALA A 522 -20.04 5.63 28.15
N LEU A 523 -18.90 4.96 28.38
CA LEU A 523 -18.08 4.37 27.32
C LEU A 523 -18.61 2.98 26.93
N THR A 524 -18.61 2.67 25.65
CA THR A 524 -18.96 1.33 25.13
C THR A 524 -17.67 0.58 24.83
N ILE A 525 -17.03 0.03 25.86
CA ILE A 525 -15.77 -0.69 25.75
C ILE A 525 -16.05 -2.17 25.40
N THR A 526 -15.41 -2.68 24.34
CA THR A 526 -15.47 -4.09 23.92
C THR A 526 -14.51 -4.97 24.71
N GLU A 527 -13.32 -4.47 25.03
CA GLU A 527 -12.34 -5.14 25.89
C GLU A 527 -11.87 -4.19 27.01
N PHE A 528 -12.32 -4.45 28.23
CA PHE A 528 -12.02 -3.63 29.41
C PHE A 528 -11.23 -4.45 30.44
N TYR A 529 -9.98 -4.08 30.69
CA TYR A 529 -9.11 -4.77 31.64
C TYR A 529 -8.91 -3.90 32.89
N LEU A 530 -9.46 -4.37 34.02
CA LEU A 530 -9.28 -3.82 35.37
C LEU A 530 -8.53 -4.85 36.24
N ASP A 531 -7.91 -4.40 37.34
CA ASP A 531 -7.29 -5.34 38.29
C ASP A 531 -8.34 -6.17 39.03
N ALA A 532 -9.62 -5.81 38.86
CA ALA A 532 -10.76 -6.47 39.43
C ALA A 532 -11.03 -7.88 38.87
N ASP A 533 -10.44 -8.27 37.73
CA ASP A 533 -10.46 -9.67 37.27
C ASP A 533 -9.31 -10.43 37.94
N VAL A 534 -9.51 -10.73 39.23
CA VAL A 534 -8.49 -11.37 40.07
C VAL A 534 -8.34 -12.86 39.78
N ASN A 535 -9.30 -13.46 39.08
CA ASN A 535 -9.25 -14.87 38.70
C ASN A 535 -8.70 -15.08 37.27
N ALA A 536 -8.52 -14.00 36.50
CA ALA A 536 -7.99 -13.95 35.14
C ALA A 536 -8.81 -14.76 34.12
N ASP A 537 -10.13 -14.87 34.32
CA ASP A 537 -11.06 -15.54 33.40
C ASP A 537 -11.56 -14.61 32.27
N GLY A 538 -11.20 -13.33 32.32
CA GLY A 538 -11.57 -12.31 31.34
C GLY A 538 -12.87 -11.57 31.68
N PHE A 539 -13.51 -11.87 32.82
CA PHE A 539 -14.78 -11.27 33.22
C PHE A 539 -14.75 -10.86 34.69
N VAL A 540 -14.84 -9.57 35.00
CA VAL A 540 -15.09 -9.12 36.37
C VAL A 540 -16.51 -9.51 36.77
N ASN A 541 -16.64 -10.46 37.68
CA ASN A 541 -17.92 -10.97 38.11
C ASN A 541 -17.93 -11.38 39.60
N VAL A 542 -18.98 -12.08 40.02
CA VAL A 542 -19.13 -12.47 41.43
C VAL A 542 -18.02 -13.42 41.89
N LEU A 543 -17.39 -14.15 40.96
CA LEU A 543 -16.27 -15.04 41.25
C LEU A 543 -15.03 -14.24 41.69
N ASP A 544 -14.80 -13.06 41.13
CA ASP A 544 -13.73 -12.15 41.55
C ASP A 544 -13.97 -11.60 42.96
N LEU A 545 -15.23 -11.23 43.26
CA LEU A 545 -15.62 -10.82 44.62
C LEU A 545 -15.34 -11.93 45.64
N VAL A 546 -15.61 -13.18 45.25
CA VAL A 546 -15.34 -14.36 46.08
C VAL A 546 -13.85 -14.57 46.28
N VAL A 547 -13.02 -14.37 45.25
CA VAL A 547 -11.56 -14.48 45.37
C VAL A 547 -11.00 -13.43 46.33
N VAL A 548 -11.41 -12.17 46.20
CA VAL A 548 -10.98 -11.10 47.12
C VAL A 548 -11.50 -11.35 48.54
N ALA A 549 -12.77 -11.71 48.72
CA ALA A 549 -13.36 -11.99 50.03
C ALA A 549 -12.63 -13.12 50.78
N ASN A 550 -12.21 -14.17 50.05
CA ASN A 550 -11.50 -15.31 50.62
C ASN A 550 -10.04 -14.99 50.97
N ALA A 551 -9.47 -13.91 50.44
CA ALA A 551 -8.11 -13.49 50.67
C ALA A 551 -7.98 -12.41 51.75
N PHE A 552 -9.06 -12.04 52.46
CA PHE A 552 -9.00 -11.01 53.50
C PHE A 552 -7.93 -11.26 54.55
N GLY A 553 -7.06 -10.27 54.76
CA GLY A 553 -5.91 -10.34 55.66
C GLY A 553 -4.65 -10.95 55.06
N GLU A 554 -4.72 -11.46 53.83
CA GLU A 554 -3.55 -11.91 53.05
C GLU A 554 -2.90 -10.72 52.31
N ALA A 555 -1.77 -10.99 51.65
CA ALA A 555 -1.01 -9.99 50.91
C ALA A 555 -1.47 -9.82 49.44
N GLU A 556 -2.22 -10.76 48.88
CA GLU A 556 -2.69 -10.75 47.48
C GLU A 556 -4.05 -11.44 47.34
N PRO A 557 -4.93 -11.03 46.41
CA PRO A 557 -4.76 -9.93 45.45
C PRO A 557 -5.04 -8.56 46.11
N ASP A 558 -4.00 -7.76 46.30
CA ASP A 558 -4.07 -6.41 46.88
C ASP A 558 -4.28 -5.40 45.74
N LEU A 559 -5.52 -4.97 45.56
CA LEU A 559 -5.96 -4.18 44.42
C LEU A 559 -5.71 -2.68 44.62
N ASN A 560 -5.66 -2.22 45.86
CA ASN A 560 -5.36 -0.81 46.18
C ASN A 560 -3.87 -0.57 46.50
N GLY A 561 -3.07 -1.64 46.68
CA GLY A 561 -1.63 -1.57 46.94
C GLY A 561 -1.29 -1.14 48.37
N ASP A 562 -2.19 -1.31 49.34
CA ASP A 562 -2.00 -0.91 50.74
C ASP A 562 -1.26 -1.97 51.60
N GLY A 563 -0.99 -3.14 51.01
CA GLY A 563 -0.29 -4.27 51.59
C GLY A 563 -1.17 -5.26 52.35
N VAL A 564 -2.50 -5.10 52.34
CA VAL A 564 -3.43 -6.04 52.98
C VAL A 564 -4.78 -6.11 52.27
N VAL A 565 -5.17 -7.31 51.82
CA VAL A 565 -6.49 -7.51 51.22
C VAL A 565 -7.59 -7.26 52.24
N ASN A 566 -8.48 -6.31 51.97
CA ASN A 566 -9.56 -5.92 52.85
C ASN A 566 -10.81 -5.47 52.07
N ILE A 567 -11.75 -4.84 52.78
CA ILE A 567 -13.02 -4.40 52.19
C ILE A 567 -12.83 -3.39 51.05
N GLN A 568 -11.72 -2.64 51.05
CA GLN A 568 -11.42 -1.67 49.99
C GLN A 568 -11.13 -2.38 48.66
N ASP A 569 -10.41 -3.50 48.67
CA ASP A 569 -10.18 -4.33 47.49
C ASP A 569 -11.49 -4.93 46.98
N LEU A 570 -12.35 -5.37 47.90
CA LEU A 570 -13.66 -5.91 47.53
C LEU A 570 -14.56 -4.85 46.90
N VAL A 571 -14.45 -3.59 47.34
CA VAL A 571 -15.13 -2.44 46.73
C VAL A 571 -14.59 -2.16 45.32
N ILE A 572 -13.29 -2.32 45.07
CA ILE A 572 -12.70 -2.18 43.73
C ILE A 572 -13.34 -3.20 42.77
N VAL A 573 -13.46 -4.46 43.18
CA VAL A 573 -14.13 -5.48 42.35
C VAL A 573 -15.63 -5.18 42.20
N ALA A 574 -16.31 -4.76 43.27
CA ALA A 574 -17.74 -4.48 43.23
C ALA A 574 -18.10 -3.28 42.34
N ASN A 575 -17.23 -2.27 42.27
CA ASN A 575 -17.41 -1.10 41.40
C ASN A 575 -17.09 -1.41 39.93
N ALA A 576 -16.40 -2.51 39.66
CA ALA A 576 -16.05 -2.99 38.33
C ALA A 576 -17.10 -3.97 37.76
N PHE A 577 -18.16 -4.25 38.52
CA PHE A 577 -19.28 -5.15 38.22
C PHE A 577 -20.34 -4.53 37.30
#